data_AF-A0A973GPG7-F1
#
_entry.id   AF-A0A973GPG7-F1
#
_cell.length_a   1.000
_cell.length_b   1.000
_cell.length_c   1.000
_cell.angle_alpha   90.00
_cell.angle_beta   90.00
_cell.angle_gamma   90.00
#
_symmetry.space_group_name_H-M   'P 1'
#
loop_
_entity.id
_entity.type
_entity.pdbx_description
1 polymer ?
#
loop_
_entity_poly.entity_id
_entity_poly.type
_entity_poly.pdbx_seq_one_letter_code
_entity_poly.pdbx_strand_id
1 'polypeptide(L)'
;MRYKAFITAILISLVLAVPCSAKRAAPQKVTPVIYEGTRYEAPTDQMGFVVAIDNTTGKKLWEKRIYKVWFNFWLEKDVQTIYITEMRIENQKLIIRNEKDEYYSLDLRTKNVEKNRAR
;
A
#
# COMPACT_ATOMS: atom_id res chain seq x y z
N MET A 1 42.86 -17.38 -52.27
CA MET A 1 41.38 -17.32 -52.27
C MET A 1 40.83 -18.73 -52.16
N ARG A 2 40.23 -19.11 -51.02
CA ARG A 2 39.46 -20.35 -50.83
C ARG A 2 38.69 -20.26 -49.51
N TYR A 3 37.42 -19.84 -49.59
CA TYR A 3 36.48 -19.81 -48.46
C TYR A 3 36.06 -21.23 -48.11
N LYS A 4 36.15 -21.60 -46.82
CA LYS A 4 35.38 -22.71 -46.26
C LYS A 4 34.73 -22.22 -44.97
N ALA A 5 33.46 -21.87 -45.09
CA ALA A 5 32.59 -21.56 -43.98
C ALA A 5 32.38 -22.83 -43.13
N PHE A 6 32.67 -22.75 -41.84
CA PHE A 6 32.15 -23.68 -40.85
C PHE A 6 31.29 -22.88 -39.89
N ILE A 7 29.98 -22.93 -40.13
CA ILE A 7 28.95 -22.38 -39.24
C ILE A 7 28.77 -23.42 -38.13
N THR A 8 29.36 -23.19 -36.96
CA THR A 8 29.01 -23.94 -35.75
C THR A 8 27.69 -23.41 -35.22
N ALA A 9 26.65 -24.25 -35.29
CA ALA A 9 25.32 -24.00 -34.77
C ALA A 9 25.38 -23.83 -33.24
N ILE A 10 25.07 -22.64 -32.75
CA ILE A 10 24.83 -22.36 -31.34
C ILE A 10 23.35 -22.66 -31.06
N LEU A 11 23.06 -23.75 -30.36
CA LEU A 11 21.72 -24.08 -29.89
C LEU A 11 21.44 -23.29 -28.60
N ILE A 12 20.90 -22.07 -28.73
CA ILE A 12 20.40 -21.31 -27.57
C ILE A 12 19.06 -21.94 -27.15
N SER A 13 19.08 -22.74 -26.09
CA SER A 13 17.88 -23.13 -25.36
C SER A 13 17.34 -21.90 -24.63
N LEU A 14 16.38 -21.22 -25.24
CA LEU A 14 15.63 -20.15 -24.61
C LEU A 14 14.66 -20.78 -23.61
N VAL A 15 15.09 -20.97 -22.37
CA VAL A 15 14.19 -21.34 -21.26
C VAL A 15 13.28 -20.13 -21.03
N LEU A 16 12.08 -20.18 -21.61
CA LEU A 16 11.00 -19.26 -21.27
C LEU A 16 10.61 -19.56 -19.82
N ALA A 17 11.18 -18.81 -18.88
CA ALA A 17 10.71 -18.79 -17.51
C ALA A 17 9.24 -18.36 -17.51
N VAL A 18 8.35 -19.34 -17.33
CA VAL A 18 6.92 -19.07 -17.16
C VAL A 18 6.79 -18.27 -15.86
N PRO A 19 6.14 -17.10 -15.85
CA PRO A 19 5.93 -16.36 -14.61
C PRO A 19 5.06 -17.20 -13.68
N CYS A 20 5.65 -17.72 -12.61
CA CYS A 20 4.90 -18.28 -11.49
C CYS A 20 4.24 -17.11 -10.77
N SER A 21 2.91 -17.01 -10.82
CA SER A 21 2.15 -16.02 -10.06
C SER A 21 2.36 -16.29 -8.57
N ALA A 22 3.34 -15.62 -7.98
CA ALA A 22 3.55 -15.62 -6.54
C ALA A 22 2.33 -14.97 -5.88
N LYS A 23 1.61 -15.74 -5.07
CA LYS A 23 0.51 -15.23 -4.27
C LYS A 23 1.01 -14.09 -3.38
N ARG A 24 0.32 -12.97 -3.39
CA ARG A 24 0.70 -11.80 -2.60
C ARG A 24 0.65 -12.11 -1.10
N ALA A 25 1.64 -11.64 -0.35
CA ALA A 25 1.62 -11.72 1.10
C ALA A 25 0.46 -10.90 1.69
N ALA A 26 -0.06 -11.33 2.84
CA ALA A 26 -1.06 -10.56 3.57
C ALA A 26 -0.50 -9.18 3.95
N PRO A 27 -1.35 -8.14 4.02
CA PRO A 27 -0.89 -6.81 4.42
C PRO A 27 -0.30 -6.85 5.83
N GLN A 28 0.83 -6.18 6.00
CA GLN A 28 1.42 -6.01 7.32
C GLN A 28 0.51 -5.12 8.18
N LYS A 29 0.27 -5.55 9.42
CA LYS A 29 -0.43 -4.71 10.40
C LYS A 29 0.44 -3.49 10.73
N VAL A 30 -0.10 -2.30 10.51
CA VAL A 30 0.57 -1.04 10.86
C VAL A 30 0.47 -0.81 12.37
N THR A 31 1.57 -0.41 13.00
CA THR A 31 1.57 -0.04 14.41
C THR A 31 0.64 1.15 14.63
N PRO A 32 -0.30 1.08 15.60
CA PRO A 32 -1.17 2.21 15.90
C PRO A 32 -0.40 3.44 16.36
N VAL A 33 -0.87 4.62 15.98
CA VAL A 33 -0.31 5.90 16.44
C VAL A 33 -1.17 6.42 17.58
N ILE A 34 -0.56 6.85 18.68
CA ILE A 34 -1.29 7.43 19.81
C ILE A 34 -0.98 8.93 19.87
N TYR A 35 -2.01 9.76 19.91
CA TYR A 35 -1.88 11.21 20.05
C TYR A 35 -3.11 11.78 20.79
N GLU A 36 -2.87 12.61 21.80
CA GLU A 36 -3.92 13.26 22.63
C GLU A 36 -5.00 12.28 23.13
N GLY A 37 -4.59 11.11 23.64
CA GLY A 37 -5.52 10.10 24.17
C GLY A 37 -6.33 9.35 23.11
N THR A 38 -6.12 9.64 21.83
CA THR A 38 -6.72 8.92 20.70
C THR A 38 -5.70 7.97 20.07
N ARG A 39 -6.10 6.72 19.84
CA ARG A 39 -5.35 5.71 19.09
C ARG A 39 -5.87 5.65 17.65
N TYR A 40 -4.96 5.81 16.70
CA TYR A 40 -5.24 5.76 15.26
C TYR A 40 -4.76 4.44 14.69
N GLU A 41 -5.66 3.72 14.04
CA GLU A 41 -5.41 2.40 13.45
C GLU A 41 -5.73 2.38 11.96
N ALA A 42 -4.97 1.60 11.20
CA ALA A 42 -5.24 1.28 9.81
C ALA A 42 -5.78 -0.17 9.72
N PRO A 43 -7.10 -0.37 9.66
CA PRO A 43 -7.70 -1.71 9.56
C PRO A 43 -7.28 -2.44 8.28
N THR A 44 -6.98 -3.73 8.40
CA THR A 44 -6.60 -4.60 7.25
C THR A 44 -7.80 -5.15 6.49
N ASP A 45 -8.98 -5.18 7.11
CA ASP A 45 -10.26 -5.55 6.50
C ASP A 45 -10.90 -4.38 5.73
N GLN A 46 -10.51 -3.14 6.04
CA GLN A 46 -11.02 -1.92 5.42
C GLN A 46 -9.88 -1.04 4.87
N MET A 47 -9.36 -1.43 3.72
CA MET A 47 -8.28 -0.75 3.02
C MET A 47 -8.53 0.75 2.79
N GLY A 48 -7.50 1.57 3.03
CA GLY A 48 -7.53 3.00 2.76
C GLY A 48 -8.32 3.82 3.79
N PHE A 49 -8.60 3.25 4.96
CA PHE A 49 -9.24 3.94 6.08
C PHE A 49 -8.29 4.09 7.27
N VAL A 50 -8.57 5.11 8.07
CA VAL A 50 -8.05 5.26 9.43
C VAL A 50 -9.23 5.27 10.39
N VAL A 51 -9.10 4.54 11.48
CA VAL A 51 -10.06 4.49 12.58
C VAL A 51 -9.43 5.16 13.79
N ALA A 52 -10.17 6.09 14.40
CA ALA A 52 -9.81 6.70 15.66
C ALA A 52 -10.59 6.03 16.79
N ILE A 53 -9.85 5.65 17.83
CA ILE A 53 -10.34 4.91 18.98
C ILE A 53 -9.90 5.68 20.23
N ASP A 54 -10.81 5.85 21.19
CA ASP A 54 -10.45 6.35 22.51
C ASP A 54 -9.49 5.35 23.17
N ASN A 55 -8.26 5.80 23.50
CA ASN A 55 -7.20 4.90 23.94
C ASN A 55 -7.47 4.28 25.32
N THR A 56 -8.33 4.91 26.12
CA THR A 56 -8.65 4.46 27.48
C THR A 56 -9.82 3.46 27.48
N THR A 57 -10.89 3.79 26.76
CA THR A 57 -12.16 3.04 26.76
C THR A 57 -12.26 2.04 25.62
N GLY A 58 -11.41 2.16 24.59
CA GLY A 58 -11.47 1.32 23.39
C GLY A 58 -12.66 1.63 22.48
N LYS A 59 -13.42 2.70 22.75
CA LYS A 59 -14.58 3.07 21.93
C LYS A 59 -14.13 3.71 20.62
N LYS A 60 -14.73 3.27 19.50
CA LYS A 60 -14.56 3.95 18.21
C LYS A 60 -15.11 5.38 18.31
N LEU A 61 -14.26 6.36 18.02
CA LEU A 61 -14.63 7.78 17.96
C LEU A 61 -15.14 8.14 16.56
N TRP A 62 -14.40 7.74 15.53
CA TRP A 62 -14.76 7.94 14.12
C TRP A 62 -13.90 7.08 13.20
N GLU A 63 -14.28 7.03 11.92
CA GLU A 63 -13.47 6.47 10.84
C GLU A 63 -13.41 7.45 9.68
N LYS A 64 -12.30 7.44 8.92
CA LYS A 64 -12.11 8.32 7.78
C LYS A 64 -11.45 7.58 6.63
N ARG A 65 -12.03 7.70 5.43
CA ARG A 65 -11.41 7.25 4.19
C ARG A 65 -10.29 8.23 3.79
N ILE A 66 -9.09 7.70 3.58
CA ILE A 66 -7.89 8.45 3.20
C ILE A 66 -7.73 8.47 1.68
N TYR A 67 -7.94 7.33 1.03
CA TYR A 67 -7.90 7.23 -0.43
C TYR A 67 -8.89 6.18 -0.93
N LYS A 68 -9.16 6.23 -2.23
CA LYS A 68 -9.98 5.25 -2.93
C LYS A 68 -9.12 4.52 -3.94
N VAL A 69 -9.24 3.19 -3.96
CA VAL A 69 -8.68 2.36 -5.02
C VAL A 69 -9.81 2.01 -5.99
N TRP A 70 -9.57 2.23 -7.27
CA TRP A 70 -10.51 1.83 -8.33
C TRP A 70 -10.20 0.40 -8.73
N PHE A 71 -11.21 -0.46 -8.62
CA PHE A 71 -11.11 -1.87 -9.00
C PHE A 71 -11.49 -2.04 -10.46
N ASN A 72 -10.65 -2.76 -11.19
CA ASN A 72 -11.00 -3.37 -12.46
C ASN A 72 -11.72 -4.70 -12.18
N PHE A 73 -12.94 -4.84 -12.71
CA PHE A 73 -13.76 -6.03 -12.55
C PHE A 73 -13.13 -7.30 -13.16
N TRP A 74 -12.26 -7.13 -14.17
CA TRP A 74 -11.62 -8.24 -14.88
C TRP A 74 -10.38 -8.80 -14.15
N LEU A 75 -10.01 -8.23 -13.00
CA LEU A 75 -8.85 -8.63 -12.23
C LEU A 75 -9.27 -9.13 -10.84
N GLU A 76 -8.49 -10.06 -10.29
CA GLU A 76 -8.69 -10.53 -8.91
C GLU A 76 -8.57 -9.37 -7.92
N LYS A 77 -9.34 -9.44 -6.83
CA LYS A 77 -9.49 -8.33 -5.88
C LYS A 77 -8.20 -8.03 -5.10
N ASP A 78 -7.53 -9.07 -4.64
CA ASP A 78 -6.31 -9.02 -3.82
C ASP A 78 -5.06 -8.57 -4.60
N VAL A 79 -5.06 -8.75 -5.92
CA VAL A 79 -4.04 -8.17 -6.81
C VAL A 79 -4.12 -6.63 -6.84
N GLN A 80 -5.30 -6.07 -6.55
CA GLN A 80 -5.57 -4.64 -6.70
C GLN A 80 -5.58 -3.87 -5.37
N THR A 81 -5.47 -4.55 -4.22
CA THR A 81 -5.49 -3.88 -2.91
C THR A 81 -4.23 -3.05 -2.68
N ILE A 82 -4.37 -1.91 -2.00
CA ILE A 82 -3.30 -0.98 -1.63
C ILE A 82 -3.56 -0.55 -0.18
N TYR A 83 -2.80 -1.08 0.75
CA TYR A 83 -2.91 -0.85 2.18
C TYR A 83 -2.04 0.32 2.64
N ILE A 84 -2.41 0.87 3.80
CA ILE A 84 -1.56 1.81 4.53
C ILE A 84 -0.39 0.99 5.08
N THR A 85 0.82 1.52 4.95
CA THR A 85 2.06 0.88 5.41
C THR A 85 2.70 1.65 6.55
N GLU A 86 2.44 2.95 6.66
CA GLU A 86 3.05 3.82 7.66
C GLU A 86 2.07 4.90 8.10
N MET A 87 2.12 5.21 9.39
CA MET A 87 1.42 6.34 9.99
C MET A 87 2.33 7.03 11.00
N ARG A 88 2.31 8.37 11.03
CA ARG A 88 3.01 9.17 12.05
C ARG A 88 2.35 10.53 12.25
N ILE A 89 2.62 11.17 13.38
CA ILE A 89 2.16 12.55 13.63
C ILE A 89 3.21 13.55 13.14
N GLU A 90 2.77 14.58 12.44
CA GLU A 90 3.59 15.75 12.06
C GLU A 90 2.67 16.98 12.08
N ASN A 91 3.00 18.01 12.87
CA ASN A 91 2.25 19.27 12.92
C ASN A 91 0.72 19.11 13.08
N GLN A 92 0.27 18.29 14.05
CA GLN A 92 -1.16 17.99 14.30
C GLN A 92 -1.89 17.30 13.13
N LYS A 93 -1.16 16.84 12.11
CA LYS A 93 -1.67 16.00 11.04
C LYS A 93 -1.16 14.58 11.22
N LEU A 94 -2.00 13.61 10.87
CA LEU A 94 -1.59 12.23 10.69
C LEU A 94 -1.08 12.07 9.26
N ILE A 95 0.23 11.84 9.13
CA ILE A 95 0.90 11.56 7.87
C ILE A 95 0.83 10.07 7.60
N ILE A 96 0.43 9.72 6.39
CA ILE A 96 0.07 8.35 6.00
C ILE A 96 0.79 8.02 4.69
N ARG A 97 1.42 6.85 4.62
CA ARG A 97 2.00 6.28 3.39
C ARG A 97 1.30 4.97 3.08
N ASN A 98 1.06 4.71 1.80
CA ASN A 98 0.50 3.44 1.33
C ASN A 98 1.55 2.59 0.59
N GLU A 99 1.17 1.37 0.17
CA GLU A 99 2.05 0.44 -0.57
C GLU A 99 2.53 0.95 -1.94
N LYS A 100 1.95 2.04 -2.46
CA LYS A 100 2.38 2.70 -3.70
C LYS A 100 3.29 3.92 -3.45
N ASP A 101 3.76 4.10 -2.23
CA ASP A 101 4.53 5.28 -1.80
C ASP A 101 3.80 6.60 -2.05
N GLU A 102 2.46 6.56 -2.03
CA GLU A 102 1.65 7.77 -2.04
C GLU A 102 1.49 8.30 -0.63
N TYR A 103 1.66 9.61 -0.47
CA TYR A 103 1.58 10.30 0.80
C TYR A 103 0.26 11.05 0.95
N TYR A 104 -0.31 10.96 2.14
CA TYR A 104 -1.53 11.66 2.53
C TYR A 104 -1.34 12.33 3.88
N SER A 105 -2.06 13.42 4.11
CA SER A 105 -2.16 14.03 5.42
C SER A 105 -3.62 14.18 5.82
N LEU A 106 -3.94 13.69 7.01
CA LEU A 106 -5.23 13.87 7.66
C LEU A 106 -5.09 14.91 8.77
N ASP A 107 -5.78 16.03 8.64
CA ASP A 107 -5.89 17.02 9.72
C ASP A 107 -6.75 16.44 10.85
N LEU A 108 -6.17 16.33 12.05
CA LEU A 108 -6.83 15.65 13.17
C LEU A 108 -7.96 16.49 13.80
N ARG A 109 -8.03 17.80 13.54
CA ARG A 109 -9.08 18.67 14.04
C ARG A 109 -10.26 18.71 13.07
N THR A 110 -9.99 18.97 11.79
CA THR A 110 -11.02 19.16 10.75
C THR A 110 -11.43 17.86 10.06
N LYS A 111 -10.63 16.80 10.21
CA LYS A 111 -10.75 15.53 9.49
C LYS A 111 -10.65 15.69 7.97
N ASN A 112 -10.03 16.77 7.49
CA ASN A 112 -9.75 16.94 6.07
C ASN A 112 -8.58 16.06 5.64
N VAL A 113 -8.66 15.51 4.42
CA VAL A 113 -7.62 14.65 3.85
C VAL A 113 -7.06 15.32 2.60
N GLU A 114 -5.75 15.42 2.56
CA GLU A 114 -5.00 15.98 1.43
C GLU A 114 -4.02 14.94 0.91
N LYS A 115 -3.93 14.79 -0.42
CA LYS A 115 -2.87 14.01 -1.05
C LYS A 115 -1.65 14.91 -1.22
N ASN A 116 -0.52 14.45 -0.71
CA ASN A 116 0.75 15.16 -0.79
C ASN A 116 1.58 14.62 -1.95
N ARG A 117 2.42 15.47 -2.55
CA ARG A 117 3.48 15.00 -3.45
C ARG A 117 4.52 14.27 -2.61
N ALA A 118 5.11 13.21 -3.16
CA ALA A 118 6.23 12.53 -2.54
C ALA A 118 7.33 13.55 -2.21
N ARG A 119 7.88 13.46 -0.98
CA ARG A 119 9.02 14.27 -0.55
C ARG A 119 10.31 13.72 -1.13
#